data_AF-A0A3P0NKP5-F1
#
_entry.id   AF-A0A3P0NKP5-F1
#
_cell.length_a   1.000
_cell.length_b   1.000
_cell.length_c   1.000
_cell.angle_alpha   90.00
_cell.angle_beta   90.00
_cell.angle_gamma   90.00
#
_symmetry.space_group_name_H-M   'P 1'
#
loop_
_entity.id
_entity.type
_entity.pdbx_description
1 polymer ?
#
loop_
_entity_poly.entity_id
_entity_poly.type
_entity_poly.pdbx_seq_one_letter_code
_entity_poly.pdbx_strand_id
1 'polypeptide(L)'
;MQAHPLRLSPGDDLRASIEQALRRLDAHAAFVIQGIGSLNVAQLRFAGVDSPTELRGDLEILTLAGSVSPDGAHLHMSVSDAHGRVSGGHVASGCVVRTTAEILLVLLPAHRFSREPDAGTGFNELVIRPETA
;
A
#
# COMPACT_ATOMS: atom_id res chain seq x y z
N MET A 1 16.14 11.24 1.92
CA MET A 1 15.24 10.28 1.24
C MET A 1 16.11 9.17 0.67
N GLN A 2 15.65 7.92 0.72
CA GLN A 2 16.37 6.77 0.16
C GLN A 2 15.40 5.95 -0.68
N ALA A 3 15.70 5.81 -1.98
CA ALA A 3 14.89 5.01 -2.89
C ALA A 3 15.18 3.52 -2.70
N HIS A 4 14.13 2.71 -2.59
CA HIS A 4 14.22 1.29 -2.34
C HIS A 4 13.24 0.52 -3.27
N PRO A 5 13.74 -0.02 -4.40
CA PRO A 5 12.92 -0.85 -5.27
C PRO A 5 12.64 -2.20 -4.62
N LEU A 6 11.40 -2.66 -4.74
CA LEU A 6 10.90 -3.93 -4.24
C LEU A 6 10.17 -4.65 -5.38
N ARG A 7 10.41 -5.97 -5.49
CA ARG A 7 9.61 -6.84 -6.34
C ARG A 7 8.91 -7.89 -5.48
N LEU A 8 7.61 -8.04 -5.67
CA LEU A 8 6.81 -9.12 -5.08
C LEU A 8 6.59 -10.25 -6.08
N SER A 9 6.47 -11.46 -5.56
CA SER A 9 6.31 -12.70 -6.31
C SER A 9 4.86 -13.17 -6.36
N PRO A 10 4.49 -14.05 -7.30
CA PRO A 10 3.17 -14.68 -7.32
C PRO A 10 2.78 -15.28 -5.98
N GLY A 11 1.55 -15.02 -5.54
CA GLY A 11 1.00 -15.51 -4.27
C GLY A 11 1.25 -14.60 -3.07
N ASP A 12 2.14 -13.60 -3.18
CA ASP A 12 2.37 -12.65 -2.10
C ASP A 12 1.12 -11.78 -1.86
N ASP A 13 0.82 -11.51 -0.59
CA ASP A 13 -0.09 -10.43 -0.21
C ASP A 13 0.65 -9.10 -0.36
N LEU A 14 0.13 -8.23 -1.24
CA LEU A 14 0.77 -6.97 -1.60
C LEU A 14 0.94 -6.04 -0.40
N ARG A 15 -0.12 -5.86 0.40
CA ARG A 15 -0.11 -4.92 1.53
C ARG A 15 0.81 -5.43 2.64
N ALA A 16 0.65 -6.70 3.03
CA ALA A 16 1.45 -7.30 4.08
C ALA A 16 2.94 -7.32 3.71
N SER A 17 3.26 -7.58 2.45
CA SER A 17 4.64 -7.59 1.95
C SER A 17 5.30 -6.20 2.00
N ILE A 18 4.57 -5.13 1.68
CA ILE A 18 5.06 -3.75 1.79
C ILE A 18 5.30 -3.37 3.25
N GLU A 19 4.36 -3.67 4.14
CA GLU A 19 4.51 -3.43 5.58
C GLU A 19 5.69 -4.23 6.16
N GLN A 20 5.88 -5.47 5.72
CA GLN A 20 7.02 -6.31 6.12
C GLN A 20 8.34 -5.78 5.56
N ALA A 21 8.36 -5.24 4.34
CA ALA A 21 9.55 -4.61 3.77
C ALA A 21 10.02 -3.43 4.63
N LEU A 22 9.09 -2.56 5.07
CA LEU A 22 9.42 -1.46 5.97
C LEU A 22 10.09 -1.97 7.26
N ARG A 23 9.52 -3.02 7.88
CA ARG A 23 10.07 -3.65 9.10
C ARG A 23 11.47 -4.23 8.88
N ARG A 24 11.70 -4.93 7.76
CA ARG A 24 13.02 -5.53 7.44
C ARG A 24 14.09 -4.47 7.21
N LEU A 25 13.70 -3.29 6.73
CA LEU A 25 14.60 -2.15 6.50
C LEU A 25 14.84 -1.32 7.75
N ASP A 26 14.24 -1.70 8.89
CA ASP A 26 14.29 -0.95 10.15
C ASP A 26 13.93 0.54 9.98
N ALA A 27 12.93 0.81 9.15
CA ALA A 27 12.49 2.15 8.82
C ALA A 27 11.17 2.49 9.53
N HIS A 28 11.00 3.77 9.89
CA HIS A 28 9.81 4.25 10.60
C HIS A 28 8.93 5.18 9.77
N ALA A 29 9.35 5.54 8.56
CA ALA A 29 8.59 6.38 7.66
C ALA A 29 8.97 6.05 6.22
N ALA A 30 7.97 5.71 5.40
CA ALA A 30 8.14 5.58 3.97
C ALA A 30 6.88 5.98 3.21
N PHE A 31 7.07 6.25 1.92
CA PHE A 31 5.99 6.27 0.94
C PHE A 31 6.23 5.20 -0.11
N VAL A 32 5.17 4.51 -0.53
CA VAL A 32 5.12 3.93 -1.87
C VAL A 32 4.80 5.08 -2.80
N ILE A 33 5.75 5.43 -3.66
CA ILE A 33 5.58 6.54 -4.61
C ILE A 33 5.11 6.06 -5.98
N GLN A 34 5.32 4.78 -6.29
CA GLN A 34 4.81 4.13 -7.48
C GLN A 34 4.79 2.61 -7.27
N GLY A 35 3.80 1.96 -7.87
CA GLY A 35 3.82 0.52 -8.05
C GLY A 35 2.95 0.10 -9.23
N ILE A 36 3.41 -0.93 -9.93
CA ILE A 36 2.73 -1.57 -11.07
C ILE A 36 2.85 -3.08 -10.95
N GLY A 37 2.10 -3.84 -11.74
CA GLY A 37 2.17 -5.29 -11.72
C GLY A 37 0.80 -5.92 -11.94
N SER A 38 0.57 -7.09 -11.36
CA SER A 38 -0.69 -7.81 -11.56
C SER A 38 -1.18 -8.54 -10.31
N LEU A 39 -2.50 -8.70 -10.23
CA LEU A 39 -3.18 -9.40 -9.14
C LEU A 39 -4.13 -10.48 -9.70
N ASN A 40 -4.34 -11.54 -8.90
CA ASN A 40 -5.42 -12.51 -9.07
C ASN A 40 -6.66 -12.11 -8.26
N VAL A 41 -6.43 -11.39 -7.16
CA VAL A 41 -7.43 -10.89 -6.23
C VAL A 41 -7.04 -9.48 -5.83
N ALA A 42 -7.95 -8.54 -5.95
CA ALA A 42 -7.85 -7.21 -5.36
C ALA A 42 -8.93 -7.04 -4.29
N GLN A 43 -8.55 -6.50 -3.14
CA GLN A 43 -9.46 -6.16 -2.03
C GLN A 43 -9.47 -4.64 -1.89
N LEU A 44 -10.48 -4.01 -2.49
CA LEU A 44 -10.59 -2.56 -2.59
C LEU A 44 -11.74 -2.06 -1.74
N ARG A 45 -11.44 -1.25 -0.72
CA ARG A 45 -12.47 -0.51 0.00
C ARG A 45 -12.76 0.79 -0.75
N PHE A 46 -13.95 0.87 -1.32
CA PHE A 46 -14.41 2.05 -2.06
C PHE A 46 -14.76 3.21 -1.13
N ALA A 47 -14.85 4.41 -1.69
CA ALA A 47 -15.14 5.62 -0.93
C ALA A 47 -16.48 5.51 -0.19
N GLY A 48 -16.45 5.74 1.13
CA GLY A 48 -17.64 5.68 1.99
C GLY A 48 -18.18 4.27 2.27
N VAL A 49 -17.47 3.22 1.86
CA VAL A 49 -17.85 1.83 2.12
C VAL A 49 -16.95 1.26 3.21
N ASP A 50 -17.51 0.59 4.22
CA ASP A 50 -16.74 0.09 5.36
C ASP A 50 -15.93 -1.17 5.02
N SER A 51 -16.54 -2.08 4.25
CA SER A 51 -15.94 -3.38 3.89
C SER A 51 -15.26 -3.33 2.52
N PRO A 52 -14.13 -4.03 2.34
CA PRO A 52 -13.51 -4.15 1.03
C PRO A 52 -14.41 -4.94 0.07
N THR A 53 -14.42 -4.51 -1.19
CA THR A 53 -14.98 -5.26 -2.31
C THR A 53 -13.89 -6.13 -2.91
N GLU A 54 -14.18 -7.43 -3.04
CA GLU A 54 -13.30 -8.38 -3.69
C GLU A 54 -13.50 -8.34 -5.22
N LEU A 55 -12.41 -8.14 -5.95
CA LEU A 55 -12.36 -8.28 -7.40
C LEU A 55 -11.45 -9.47 -7.73
N ARG A 56 -11.96 -10.44 -8.51
CA ARG A 56 -11.20 -11.63 -8.94
C ARG A 56 -11.02 -11.66 -10.45
N GLY A 57 -9.87 -12.14 -10.89
CA GLY A 57 -9.53 -12.31 -12.29
C GLY A 57 -8.12 -11.83 -12.60
N ASP A 58 -7.80 -11.75 -13.89
CA ASP A 58 -6.53 -11.19 -14.34
C ASP A 58 -6.61 -9.66 -14.27
N LEU A 59 -6.02 -9.09 -13.22
CA LEU A 59 -5.98 -7.66 -12.97
C LEU A 59 -4.58 -7.11 -13.21
N GLU A 60 -4.48 -5.94 -13.82
CA GLU A 60 -3.24 -5.15 -13.92
C GLU A 60 -3.31 -3.99 -12.92
N ILE A 61 -2.28 -3.82 -12.11
CA ILE A 61 -2.07 -2.67 -11.22
C ILE A 61 -1.54 -1.54 -12.08
N LEU A 62 -2.34 -0.49 -12.24
CA LEU A 62 -1.96 0.69 -13.02
C LEU A 62 -1.22 1.72 -12.16
N THR A 63 -1.67 1.86 -10.92
CA THR A 63 -1.04 2.72 -9.91
C THR A 63 -1.17 2.11 -8.53
N LEU A 64 -0.15 2.31 -7.70
CA LEU A 64 -0.14 2.03 -6.27
C LEU A 64 0.66 3.14 -5.59
N ALA A 65 0.06 3.78 -4.59
CA ALA A 65 0.73 4.84 -3.83
C ALA A 65 0.19 4.91 -2.40
N GLY A 66 0.99 5.46 -1.49
CA GLY A 66 0.54 5.74 -0.13
C GLY A 66 1.66 5.78 0.89
N SER A 67 1.29 6.00 2.15
CA SER A 67 2.24 6.10 3.27
C SER A 67 2.33 4.77 4.03
N VAL A 68 3.53 4.43 4.47
CA VAL A 68 3.82 3.21 5.23
C VAL A 68 4.49 3.62 6.53
N SER A 69 3.96 3.11 7.64
CA SER A 69 4.44 3.34 9.00
C SER A 69 4.54 2.00 9.75
N PRO A 70 5.23 1.94 10.90
CA PRO A 70 5.23 0.77 11.76
C PRO A 70 3.82 0.31 12.18
N ASP A 71 2.88 1.25 12.31
CA ASP A 71 1.49 1.01 12.71
C ASP A 71 0.62 0.50 11.54
N GLY A 72 1.17 0.42 10.33
CA GLY A 72 0.50 -0.07 9.13
C GLY A 72 0.61 0.87 7.94
N ALA A 73 0.09 0.42 6.80
CA ALA A 73 0.07 1.18 5.55
C ALA A 73 -1.29 1.83 5.27
N HIS A 74 -1.26 3.02 4.67
CA HIS A 74 -2.42 3.64 4.01
C HIS A 74 -2.11 3.73 2.52
N LEU A 75 -2.55 2.71 1.78
CA LEU A 75 -2.29 2.53 0.35
C LEU A 75 -3.60 2.67 -0.44
N HIS A 76 -3.49 3.28 -1.62
CA HIS A 76 -4.54 3.35 -2.63
C HIS A 76 -3.98 2.78 -3.93
N MET A 77 -4.84 2.11 -4.69
CA MET A 77 -4.46 1.59 -6.01
C MET A 77 -5.59 1.74 -7.02
N SER A 78 -5.22 1.75 -8.29
CA SER A 78 -6.12 1.51 -9.41
C SER A 78 -5.71 0.23 -10.15
N VAL A 79 -6.70 -0.55 -10.54
CA VAL A 79 -6.52 -1.81 -11.29
C VAL A 79 -7.42 -1.83 -12.52
N SER A 80 -6.97 -2.45 -13.61
CA SER A 80 -7.79 -2.72 -14.78
C SER A 80 -8.04 -4.21 -14.97
N ASP A 81 -9.27 -4.56 -15.36
CA ASP A 81 -9.63 -5.92 -15.77
C ASP A 81 -9.24 -6.24 -17.22
N ALA A 82 -9.51 -7.47 -17.66
CA ALA A 82 -9.27 -7.93 -19.03
C ALA A 82 -10.06 -7.17 -20.12
N HIS A 83 -11.04 -6.35 -19.73
CA HIS A 83 -11.80 -5.48 -20.63
C HIS A 83 -11.33 -4.03 -20.58
N GLY A 84 -10.27 -3.72 -19.81
CA GLY A 84 -9.75 -2.37 -19.61
C GLY A 84 -10.60 -1.50 -18.68
N ARG A 85 -11.57 -2.07 -17.96
CA ARG A 85 -12.35 -1.30 -16.97
C ARG A 85 -11.52 -1.07 -15.73
N VAL A 86 -11.43 0.19 -15.31
CA VAL A 86 -10.62 0.59 -14.15
C VAL A 86 -11.49 0.66 -12.90
N SER A 87 -11.03 0.01 -11.84
CA SER A 87 -11.55 0.14 -10.48
C SER A 87 -10.46 0.65 -9.56
N GLY A 88 -10.80 1.40 -8.52
CA GLY A 88 -9.81 1.93 -7.58
C GLY A 88 -10.38 2.18 -6.20
N GLY A 89 -9.50 2.20 -5.20
CA GLY A 89 -9.88 2.41 -3.81
C GLY A 89 -8.74 2.19 -2.83
N HIS A 90 -9.09 2.18 -1.55
CA HIS A 90 -8.16 1.86 -0.47
C HIS A 90 -7.80 0.38 -0.51
N VAL A 91 -6.50 0.07 -0.44
CA VAL A 91 -5.97 -1.29 -0.50
C VAL A 91 -6.11 -1.95 0.86
N ALA A 92 -6.98 -2.96 0.95
CA ALA A 92 -7.08 -3.84 2.09
C ALA A 92 -6.12 -5.04 1.95
N SER A 93 -5.95 -5.80 3.03
CA SER A 93 -5.30 -7.11 3.00
C SER A 93 -6.08 -8.07 2.09
N GLY A 94 -5.39 -9.06 1.51
CA GLY A 94 -5.92 -10.03 0.57
C GLY A 94 -5.74 -9.65 -0.90
N CYS A 95 -4.93 -8.64 -1.22
CA CYS A 95 -4.53 -8.34 -2.59
C CYS A 95 -3.39 -9.28 -3.01
N VAL A 96 -3.68 -10.30 -3.82
CA VAL A 96 -2.76 -11.40 -4.13
C VAL A 96 -2.09 -11.20 -5.48
N VAL A 97 -0.75 -11.12 -5.48
CA VAL A 97 0.07 -10.95 -6.68
C VAL A 97 -0.10 -12.14 -7.64
N ARG A 98 -0.31 -11.84 -8.93
CA ARG A 98 -0.47 -12.86 -9.98
C ARG A 98 0.85 -13.21 -10.66
N THR A 99 1.55 -12.24 -11.24
CA THR A 99 2.86 -12.47 -11.91
C THR A 99 4.01 -11.74 -11.23
N THR A 100 3.83 -10.45 -10.93
CA THR A 100 4.82 -9.59 -10.30
C THR A 100 4.12 -8.36 -9.74
N ALA A 101 4.70 -7.74 -8.71
CA ALA A 101 4.43 -6.34 -8.41
C ALA A 101 5.77 -5.63 -8.21
N GLU A 102 6.00 -4.57 -8.98
CA GLU A 102 7.21 -3.76 -8.98
C GLU A 102 6.88 -2.44 -8.30
N ILE A 103 7.51 -2.20 -7.15
CA ILE A 103 7.13 -1.16 -6.20
C ILE A 103 8.36 -0.33 -5.88
N LEU A 104 8.20 0.98 -5.88
CA LEU A 104 9.23 1.92 -5.43
C LEU A 104 8.83 2.49 -4.08
N LEU A 105 9.52 2.06 -3.03
CA LEU A 105 9.46 2.70 -1.72
C LEU A 105 10.47 3.85 -1.66
N VAL A 106 10.11 4.93 -0.97
CA VAL A 106 11.02 6.00 -0.56
C VAL A 106 11.02 6.06 0.95
N LEU A 107 12.13 5.68 1.55
CA LEU A 107 12.35 5.77 3.00
C LEU A 107 12.71 7.21 3.37
N LEU A 108 12.26 7.62 4.56
CA LEU A 108 12.47 8.95 5.11
C LEU A 108 13.19 8.86 6.47
N PRO A 109 14.53 8.60 6.50
CA PRO A 109 15.25 8.33 7.76
C PRO A 109 15.22 9.44 8.80
N ALA A 110 14.97 10.69 8.38
CA ALA A 110 14.86 11.84 9.29
C ALA A 110 13.44 11.99 9.89
N HIS A 111 12.53 11.06 9.62
CA HIS A 111 11.14 11.13 10.04
C HIS A 111 10.67 9.82 10.65
N ARG A 112 9.69 9.94 11.54
CA ARG A 112 8.92 8.85 12.11
C ARG A 112 7.45 9.10 11.80
N PHE A 113 6.80 8.11 11.21
CA PHE A 113 5.36 8.11 10.99
C PHE A 113 4.69 7.26 12.07
N SER A 114 3.54 7.72 12.54
CA SER A 114 2.61 6.95 13.36
C SER A 114 1.17 7.16 12.90
N ARG A 115 0.27 6.32 13.39
CA ARG A 115 -1.19 6.43 13.21
C ARG A 115 -1.85 6.70 14.55
N GLU A 116 -2.39 7.89 14.73
CA GLU A 116 -2.95 8.34 16.02
C GLU A 116 -4.42 8.70 15.89
N PRO A 117 -5.25 8.43 16.92
CA PRO A 117 -6.67 8.78 16.88
C PRO A 117 -6.88 10.27 16.63
N ASP A 118 -7.67 10.58 15.60
CA ASP A 118 -8.09 11.94 15.26
C ASP A 118 -9.60 12.08 15.55
N ALA A 119 -9.96 12.97 16.47
CA ALA A 119 -11.35 13.18 16.87
C ALA A 119 -12.21 13.85 15.78
N GLY A 120 -11.59 14.58 14.85
CA GLY A 120 -12.26 15.24 13.74
C GLY A 120 -12.65 14.28 12.61
N THR A 121 -11.86 13.23 12.38
CA THR A 121 -12.14 12.24 11.33
C THR A 121 -12.75 10.94 11.88
N GLY A 122 -12.51 10.62 13.16
CA GLY A 122 -12.89 9.34 13.77
C GLY A 122 -11.97 8.17 13.39
N PHE A 123 -10.85 8.44 12.71
CA PHE A 123 -9.88 7.43 12.27
C PHE A 123 -8.51 7.66 12.90
N ASN A 124 -7.63 6.67 12.77
CA ASN A 124 -6.22 6.85 13.10
C ASN A 124 -5.50 7.50 11.92
N GLU A 125 -5.13 8.78 12.06
CA GLU A 125 -4.55 9.59 11.00
C GLU A 125 -3.02 9.63 11.07
N LEU A 126 -2.39 10.04 9.96
CA LEU A 126 -0.93 10.15 9.88
C LEU A 126 -0.42 11.26 10.80
N VAL A 127 0.50 10.92 11.70
CA VAL A 127 1.31 11.89 12.43
C VAL A 127 2.76 11.78 11.99
N ILE A 128 3.38 12.93 11.71
CA ILE A 128 4.76 13.03 11.22
C ILE A 128 5.60 13.72 12.28
N ARG A 129 6.67 13.05 12.73
CA ARG A 129 7.65 13.60 13.67
C ARG A 129 9.05 13.52 13.08
N PRO A 130 9.99 14.39 13.50
CA PRO A 130 11.40 14.19 13.22
C PRO A 130 11.88 12.91 13.93
N GLU A 131 12.77 12.17 13.27
CA GLU A 131 13.51 11.09 13.93
C GLU A 131 14.63 11.74 14.76
N THR A 132 14.52 11.63 16.09
CA THR A 132 15.57 12.09 17.01
C THR A 132 16.65 11.03 17.10
N ALA A 133 17.91 11.43 16.93
CA ALA A 133 19.08 10.58 17.07
C ALA A 133 19.21 9.96 18.47
#